data_AF-A0A3B9FU99-F1
#
_entry.id   AF-A0A3B9FU99-F1
#
_cell.length_a   1.000
_cell.length_b   1.000
_cell.length_c   1.000
_cell.angle_alpha   90.00
_cell.angle_beta   90.00
_cell.angle_gamma   90.00
#
_symmetry.space_group_name_H-M   'P 1'
#
loop_
_entity.id
_entity.type
_entity.pdbx_description
1 polymer ?
#
loop_
_entity_poly.entity_id
_entity_poly.type
_entity_poly.pdbx_seq_one_letter_code
_entity_poly.pdbx_strand_id
1 'polypeptide(L)'
;MSETAKVLLDGQECELPVITGTENEKAIDISKLRDKTGYVTLDTGYKNTGATTSAITFLDGEQGILRYRGYPIEQLAEKSNFLEVSYLLLYGELPSASQLTDFTKRITRHTLVHEDVKKFFDGWPSSAHPMGQLCSLICSLSSFYPESLNPNRSQEEVDLSIIRILAKMPTLVSWIYKKSIGHPLIYPNNNLDYVSNFLFMTYGMRTEDFHVDPVIVEAMDKLLILHADHEQNCSTSTVRLVGSSQANPYASVAAGVAALWGPLHGGANQKVIEMLDQIQNDGGNTAKWIEKAKDKNDPFR
;
A
#
# COMPACT_ATOMS: atom_id res chain seq x y z
N MET A 1 30.85 -19.31 -14.89
CA MET A 1 31.44 -18.93 -13.59
C MET A 1 30.48 -17.96 -12.94
N SER A 2 30.22 -18.06 -11.64
CA SER A 2 29.44 -17.06 -10.90
C SER A 2 30.21 -15.73 -10.90
N GLU A 3 29.55 -14.64 -11.29
CA GLU A 3 30.13 -13.30 -11.24
C GLU A 3 30.42 -12.91 -9.78
N THR A 4 31.57 -12.30 -9.51
CA THR A 4 31.98 -11.86 -8.17
C THR A 4 32.51 -10.42 -8.23
N ALA A 5 32.23 -9.66 -7.18
CA ALA A 5 32.82 -8.36 -6.91
C ALA A 5 33.97 -8.52 -5.90
N LYS A 6 35.04 -7.74 -6.08
CA LYS A 6 36.18 -7.72 -5.16
C LYS A 6 36.19 -6.42 -4.37
N VAL A 7 36.31 -6.53 -3.04
CA VAL A 7 36.51 -5.38 -2.15
C VAL A 7 37.84 -5.56 -1.44
N LEU A 8 38.70 -4.53 -1.51
CA LEU A 8 40.00 -4.51 -0.84
C LEU A 8 39.89 -3.70 0.46
N LEU A 9 40.08 -4.34 1.60
CA LEU A 9 40.02 -3.71 2.93
C LEU A 9 41.28 -4.08 3.71
N ASP A 10 42.04 -3.09 4.19
CA ASP A 10 43.29 -3.28 4.94
C ASP A 10 44.30 -4.22 4.25
N GLY A 11 44.34 -4.19 2.92
CA GLY A 11 45.21 -5.05 2.11
C GLY A 11 44.72 -6.49 1.93
N GLN A 12 43.55 -6.84 2.45
CA GLN A 12 42.90 -8.14 2.23
C GLN A 12 41.79 -8.02 1.16
N GLU A 13 41.86 -8.88 0.14
CA GLU A 13 40.79 -9.01 -0.84
C GLU A 13 39.66 -9.88 -0.29
N CYS A 14 38.44 -9.35 -0.30
CA CYS A 14 37.21 -10.08 -0.03
C CYS A 14 36.40 -10.22 -1.32
N GLU A 15 36.17 -11.45 -1.74
CA GLU A 15 35.26 -11.75 -2.84
C GLU A 15 33.82 -11.89 -2.34
N LEU A 16 32.92 -11.16 -3.00
CA LEU A 16 31.49 -11.11 -2.73
C LEU A 16 30.72 -11.58 -3.98
N PRO A 17 29.74 -12.48 -3.85
CA PRO A 17 28.92 -12.91 -4.98
C PRO A 17 28.14 -11.75 -5.60
N VAL A 18 27.96 -11.78 -6.92
CA VAL A 18 27.01 -10.92 -7.62
C VAL A 18 25.76 -11.73 -7.96
N ILE A 19 24.60 -11.20 -7.57
CA ILE A 19 23.29 -11.74 -7.89
C ILE A 19 22.71 -10.90 -9.03
N THR A 20 22.24 -11.55 -10.08
CA THR A 20 21.60 -10.90 -11.23
C THR A 20 20.11 -11.21 -11.22
N GLY A 21 19.27 -10.18 -11.18
CA GLY A 21 17.82 -10.29 -11.26
C GLY A 21 17.32 -10.62 -12.68
N THR A 22 16.03 -10.92 -12.81
CA THR A 22 15.40 -11.24 -14.11
C THR A 22 15.39 -10.07 -15.09
N GLU A 23 15.47 -8.84 -14.58
CA GLU A 23 15.55 -7.59 -15.36
C GLU A 23 17.01 -7.11 -15.50
N ASN A 24 17.99 -8.00 -15.28
CA ASN A 24 19.44 -7.76 -15.38
C ASN A 24 20.03 -6.77 -14.34
N GLU A 25 19.26 -6.40 -13.33
CA GLU A 25 19.76 -5.66 -12.17
C GLU A 25 20.80 -6.49 -11.42
N LYS A 26 21.89 -5.85 -10.97
CA LYS A 26 22.98 -6.52 -10.24
C LYS A 26 23.00 -6.08 -8.79
N ALA A 27 23.07 -7.04 -7.88
CA ALA A 27 23.26 -6.82 -6.46
C ALA A 27 24.53 -7.52 -5.98
N ILE A 28 25.29 -6.87 -5.11
CA ILE A 28 26.44 -7.47 -4.44
C ILE A 28 25.95 -8.09 -3.13
N ASP A 29 26.11 -9.41 -2.97
CA ASP A 29 25.73 -10.10 -1.74
C ASP A 29 26.74 -9.83 -0.62
N ILE A 30 26.36 -8.95 0.29
CA ILE A 30 27.15 -8.55 1.46
C ILE A 30 26.80 -9.34 2.73
N SER A 31 26.03 -10.43 2.65
CA SER A 31 25.58 -11.22 3.82
C SER A 31 26.72 -11.76 4.69
N LYS A 32 27.90 -11.97 4.09
CA LYS A 32 29.13 -12.43 4.78
C LYS A 32 30.19 -11.34 4.95
N LEU A 33 29.91 -10.08 4.58
CA LEU A 33 30.88 -9.00 4.62
C LEU A 33 31.42 -8.80 6.05
N ARG A 34 30.53 -8.65 7.03
CA ARG A 34 30.92 -8.42 8.42
C ARG A 34 31.66 -9.60 9.03
N ASP A 35 31.17 -10.82 8.79
CA ASP A 35 31.82 -12.05 9.28
C ASP A 35 33.25 -12.20 8.73
N LYS A 36 33.50 -11.80 7.48
CA LYS A 36 34.81 -11.92 6.82
C LYS A 36 35.76 -10.78 7.15
N THR A 37 35.26 -9.56 7.34
CA THR A 37 36.09 -8.34 7.33
C THR A 37 35.98 -7.51 8.61
N GLY A 38 34.93 -7.71 9.41
CA GLY A 38 34.59 -6.83 10.53
C GLY A 38 33.88 -5.53 10.13
N TYR A 39 33.84 -5.17 8.85
CA TYR A 39 33.20 -3.96 8.34
C TYR A 39 31.68 -4.13 8.17
N VAL A 40 30.97 -3.00 8.23
CA VAL A 40 29.57 -2.86 7.83
C VAL A 40 29.46 -1.80 6.75
N THR A 41 28.43 -1.89 5.92
CA THR A 41 28.10 -0.80 4.99
C THR A 41 27.38 0.33 5.73
N LEU A 42 27.57 1.56 5.27
CA LEU A 42 26.81 2.72 5.70
C LEU A 42 26.07 3.27 4.49
N ASP A 43 24.74 3.11 4.48
CA ASP A 43 23.87 3.55 3.39
C ASP A 43 22.65 4.30 3.95
N THR A 44 22.78 5.61 4.11
CA THR A 44 21.72 6.44 4.70
C THR A 44 20.48 6.44 3.81
N GLY A 45 19.37 5.93 4.34
CA GLY A 45 18.11 5.83 3.61
C GLY A 45 17.99 4.60 2.72
N TYR A 46 18.94 3.66 2.79
CA TYR A 46 18.91 2.37 2.06
C TYR A 46 18.86 2.51 0.53
N LYS A 47 19.33 3.63 -0.03
CA LYS A 47 19.24 3.93 -1.47
C LYS A 47 20.02 2.98 -2.36
N ASN A 48 21.05 2.34 -1.81
CA ASN A 48 21.95 1.44 -2.52
C ASN A 48 21.84 -0.01 -2.01
N THR A 49 20.86 -0.29 -1.14
CA THR A 49 20.72 -1.58 -0.44
C THR A 49 19.47 -2.32 -0.88
N GLY A 50 19.63 -3.36 -1.70
CA GLY A 50 18.58 -4.32 -2.00
C GLY A 50 18.29 -5.23 -0.81
N ALA A 51 17.26 -4.94 -0.02
CA ALA A 51 16.97 -5.65 1.22
C ALA A 51 16.31 -7.04 1.04
N THR A 52 15.77 -7.33 -0.15
CA THR A 52 15.05 -8.59 -0.44
C THR A 52 15.10 -8.90 -1.92
N THR A 53 14.97 -10.18 -2.27
CA THR A 53 14.53 -10.57 -3.60
C THR A 53 13.00 -10.48 -3.67
N SER A 54 12.46 -10.11 -4.82
CA SER A 54 11.02 -10.01 -5.06
C SER A 54 10.71 -10.35 -6.52
N ALA A 55 9.56 -10.96 -6.75
CA ALA A 55 9.01 -11.22 -8.08
C ALA A 55 7.63 -10.56 -8.25
N ILE A 56 7.32 -9.54 -7.45
CA ILE A 56 6.01 -8.89 -7.39
C ILE A 56 5.93 -7.75 -8.41
N THR A 57 6.83 -6.77 -8.29
CA THR A 57 6.79 -5.54 -9.06
C THR A 57 8.19 -5.18 -9.52
N PHE A 58 8.30 -4.73 -10.76
CA PHE A 58 9.51 -4.13 -11.31
C PHE A 58 9.23 -2.67 -11.67
N LEU A 59 10.18 -1.80 -11.36
CA LEU A 59 10.09 -0.37 -11.65
C LEU A 59 11.44 0.14 -12.17
N ASP A 60 11.41 0.81 -13.32
CA ASP A 60 12.51 1.61 -13.83
C ASP A 60 12.00 3.04 -14.02
N GLY A 61 12.37 3.92 -13.10
CA GLY A 61 11.95 5.32 -13.10
C GLY A 61 12.57 6.15 -14.23
N GLU A 62 13.74 5.76 -14.74
CA GLU A 62 14.41 6.48 -15.84
C GLU A 62 13.73 6.19 -17.18
N GLN A 63 13.29 4.95 -17.37
CA GLN A 63 12.56 4.52 -18.57
C GLN A 63 11.03 4.66 -18.44
N GLY A 64 10.52 4.98 -17.25
CA GLY A 64 9.09 5.10 -16.98
C GLY A 64 8.36 3.75 -17.02
N ILE A 65 9.01 2.67 -16.61
CA ILE A 65 8.45 1.31 -16.61
C ILE A 65 7.92 0.97 -15.22
N LEU A 66 6.69 0.48 -15.16
CA LEU A 66 6.11 -0.16 -13.98
C LEU A 66 5.38 -1.44 -14.42
N ARG A 67 5.74 -2.57 -13.82
CA ARG A 67 5.13 -3.87 -14.12
C ARG A 67 4.73 -4.59 -12.85
N TYR A 68 3.50 -5.11 -12.80
CA TYR A 68 3.09 -6.07 -11.78
C TYR A 68 3.16 -7.47 -12.37
N ARG A 69 3.95 -8.36 -11.76
CA ARG A 69 4.19 -9.74 -12.23
C ARG A 69 4.57 -9.81 -13.72
N GLY A 70 5.30 -8.81 -14.21
CA GLY A 70 5.71 -8.69 -15.62
C GLY A 70 4.69 -8.03 -16.56
N TYR A 71 3.45 -7.81 -16.13
CA TYR A 71 2.45 -7.09 -16.92
C TYR A 71 2.63 -5.58 -16.80
N PRO A 72 2.74 -4.83 -17.92
CA PRO A 72 2.80 -3.37 -17.89
C PRO A 72 1.57 -2.75 -17.24
N ILE A 73 1.78 -1.73 -16.41
CA ILE A 73 0.72 -1.11 -15.60
C ILE A 73 -0.42 -0.56 -16.46
N GLU A 74 -0.13 -0.03 -17.64
CA GLU A 74 -1.11 0.50 -18.58
C GLU A 74 -2.07 -0.57 -19.09
N GLN A 75 -1.60 -1.81 -19.25
CA GLN A 75 -2.45 -2.93 -19.68
C GLN A 75 -3.40 -3.35 -18.55
N LEU A 76 -2.90 -3.39 -17.31
CA LEU A 76 -3.70 -3.73 -16.14
C LEU A 76 -4.75 -2.65 -15.86
N ALA A 77 -4.37 -1.37 -15.94
CA ALA A 77 -5.29 -0.25 -15.72
C ALA A 77 -6.38 -0.13 -16.81
N GLU A 78 -6.12 -0.58 -18.03
CA GLU A 78 -7.11 -0.54 -19.12
C GLU A 78 -8.00 -1.80 -19.17
N LYS A 79 -7.46 -2.98 -18.85
CA LYS A 79 -8.10 -4.27 -19.18
C LYS A 79 -8.44 -5.14 -17.97
N SER A 80 -8.01 -4.76 -16.78
CA SER A 80 -8.25 -5.51 -15.54
C SER A 80 -9.16 -4.72 -14.60
N ASN A 81 -9.41 -5.28 -13.43
CA ASN A 81 -10.06 -4.59 -12.31
C ASN A 81 -9.25 -4.77 -11.03
N PHE A 82 -9.50 -3.96 -10.01
CA PHE A 82 -8.70 -3.97 -8.79
C PHE A 82 -8.61 -5.33 -8.10
N LEU A 83 -9.69 -6.14 -8.09
CA LEU A 83 -9.66 -7.46 -7.45
C LEU A 83 -8.87 -8.49 -8.26
N GLU A 84 -8.91 -8.42 -9.58
CA GLU A 84 -8.08 -9.27 -10.44
C GLU A 84 -6.59 -8.92 -10.30
N VAL A 85 -6.24 -7.63 -10.26
CA VAL A 85 -4.88 -7.17 -9.96
C VAL A 85 -4.44 -7.56 -8.55
N SER A 86 -5.32 -7.47 -7.56
CA SER A 86 -5.03 -7.93 -6.19
C SER A 86 -4.72 -9.43 -6.16
N TYR A 87 -5.48 -10.24 -6.90
CA TYR A 87 -5.21 -11.68 -7.04
C TYR A 87 -3.84 -11.91 -7.68
N LEU A 88 -3.55 -11.24 -8.79
CA LEU A 88 -2.25 -11.31 -9.48
C LEU A 88 -1.08 -11.00 -8.53
N LEU A 89 -1.18 -9.90 -7.77
CA LEU A 89 -0.14 -9.49 -6.84
C LEU A 89 0.05 -10.49 -5.70
N LEU A 90 -1.01 -11.07 -5.17
CA LEU A 90 -0.95 -12.03 -4.07
C LEU A 90 -0.45 -13.41 -4.51
N TYR A 91 -0.95 -13.92 -5.64
CA TYR A 91 -0.78 -15.32 -6.04
C TYR A 91 0.18 -15.53 -7.21
N GLY A 92 0.64 -14.45 -7.86
CA GLY A 92 1.68 -14.49 -8.89
C GLY A 92 1.19 -14.61 -10.32
N GLU A 93 -0.04 -15.05 -10.53
CA GLU A 93 -0.63 -15.31 -11.85
C GLU A 93 -2.04 -14.69 -11.94
N LEU A 94 -2.48 -14.35 -13.16
CA LEU A 94 -3.85 -13.91 -13.37
C LEU A 94 -4.84 -15.05 -13.04
N PRO A 95 -5.96 -14.75 -12.36
CA PRO A 95 -6.95 -15.76 -12.03
C PRO A 95 -7.71 -16.21 -13.30
N SER A 96 -8.03 -17.51 -13.36
CA SER A 96 -9.13 -17.97 -14.22
C SER A 96 -10.48 -17.40 -13.75
N ALA A 97 -11.49 -17.44 -14.62
CA ALA A 97 -12.82 -16.92 -14.31
C ALA A 97 -13.45 -17.53 -13.03
N SER A 98 -13.22 -18.82 -12.77
CA SER A 98 -13.71 -19.49 -11.56
C SER A 98 -12.95 -19.05 -10.31
N GLN A 99 -11.62 -18.88 -10.40
CA GLN A 99 -10.80 -18.37 -9.31
C GLN A 99 -11.16 -16.92 -8.96
N LEU A 100 -11.37 -16.06 -9.95
CA LEU A 100 -11.78 -14.67 -9.73
C LEU A 100 -13.17 -14.60 -9.08
N THR A 101 -14.10 -15.45 -9.53
CA THR A 101 -15.46 -15.53 -8.95
C THR A 101 -15.41 -15.97 -7.49
N ASP A 102 -14.62 -17.00 -7.16
CA ASP A 102 -14.45 -17.46 -5.78
C ASP A 102 -13.77 -16.40 -4.91
N PHE A 103 -12.68 -15.80 -5.39
CA PHE A 103 -11.96 -14.75 -4.69
C PHE A 103 -12.85 -13.55 -4.36
N THR A 104 -13.60 -13.07 -5.36
CA THR A 104 -14.57 -11.97 -5.20
C THR A 104 -15.64 -12.35 -4.17
N LYS A 105 -16.22 -13.55 -4.27
CA LYS A 105 -17.23 -14.04 -3.32
C LYS A 105 -16.67 -14.11 -1.90
N ARG A 106 -15.44 -14.61 -1.71
CA ARG A 106 -14.78 -14.67 -0.40
C ARG A 106 -14.60 -13.28 0.19
N ILE A 107 -14.17 -12.30 -0.61
CA ILE A 107 -14.05 -10.90 -0.18
C ILE A 107 -15.42 -10.32 0.19
N THR A 108 -16.42 -10.39 -0.69
CA THR A 108 -17.77 -9.86 -0.45
C THR A 108 -18.35 -10.39 0.87
N ARG A 109 -18.15 -11.69 1.17
CA ARG A 109 -18.65 -12.33 2.39
C ARG A 109 -17.90 -11.95 3.67
N HIS A 110 -16.79 -11.22 3.58
CA HIS A 110 -15.99 -10.77 4.73
C HIS A 110 -15.98 -9.24 4.93
N THR A 111 -16.80 -8.50 4.19
CA THR A 111 -16.85 -7.02 4.23
C THR A 111 -17.37 -6.46 5.55
N LEU A 112 -18.25 -7.18 6.25
CA LEU A 112 -18.74 -6.76 7.57
C LEU A 112 -17.61 -6.79 8.61
N VAL A 113 -17.51 -5.72 9.40
CA VAL A 113 -16.67 -5.67 10.59
C VAL A 113 -17.50 -6.06 11.82
N HIS A 114 -16.84 -6.53 12.87
CA HIS A 114 -17.54 -6.85 14.13
C HIS A 114 -18.21 -5.59 14.68
N GLU A 115 -19.41 -5.68 15.24
CA GLU A 115 -20.17 -4.49 15.70
C GLU A 115 -19.43 -3.69 16.79
N ASP A 116 -18.62 -4.35 17.61
CA ASP A 116 -17.78 -3.68 18.59
C ASP A 116 -16.74 -2.73 17.98
N VAL A 117 -16.40 -2.89 16.69
CA VAL A 117 -15.55 -1.93 15.97
C VAL A 117 -16.16 -0.53 15.97
N LYS A 118 -17.50 -0.42 15.97
CA LYS A 118 -18.18 0.88 16.05
C LYS A 118 -17.85 1.63 17.33
N LYS A 119 -17.67 0.92 18.45
CA LYS A 119 -17.41 1.52 19.76
C LYS A 119 -16.06 2.26 19.79
N PHE A 120 -15.11 1.88 18.93
CA PHE A 120 -13.85 2.62 18.79
C PHE A 120 -14.09 4.06 18.31
N PHE A 121 -15.09 4.28 17.44
CA PHE A 121 -15.42 5.61 16.93
C PHE A 121 -16.02 6.55 17.98
N ASP A 122 -16.50 6.02 19.10
CA ASP A 122 -16.99 6.85 20.21
C ASP A 122 -15.84 7.38 21.07
N GLY A 123 -14.66 6.75 20.99
CA GLY A 123 -13.46 7.15 21.73
C GLY A 123 -12.59 8.20 21.05
N TRP A 124 -12.78 8.45 19.75
CA TRP A 124 -11.98 9.46 19.04
C TRP A 124 -12.52 10.88 19.20
N PRO A 125 -11.64 11.89 19.34
CA PRO A 125 -12.02 13.28 19.17
C PRO A 125 -12.61 13.54 17.77
N SER A 126 -13.51 14.52 17.65
CA SER A 126 -14.14 14.87 16.37
C SER A 126 -13.15 15.31 15.29
N SER A 127 -11.96 15.78 15.67
CA SER A 127 -10.88 16.22 14.77
C SER A 127 -9.80 15.16 14.52
N ALA A 128 -10.02 13.89 14.93
CA ALA A 128 -9.03 12.84 14.76
C ALA A 128 -8.71 12.60 13.28
N HIS A 129 -7.43 12.65 12.92
CA HIS A 129 -7.00 12.46 11.54
C HIS A 129 -7.36 11.04 11.02
N PRO A 130 -7.94 10.90 9.82
CA PRO A 130 -8.38 9.61 9.28
C PRO A 130 -7.33 8.50 9.31
N MET A 131 -6.08 8.82 8.95
CA MET A 131 -4.98 7.85 8.94
C MET A 131 -4.64 7.28 10.33
N GLY A 132 -4.76 8.09 11.39
CA GLY A 132 -4.56 7.61 12.76
C GLY A 132 -5.64 6.62 13.17
N GLN A 133 -6.90 6.93 12.83
CA GLN A 133 -8.03 6.02 13.06
C GLN A 133 -7.85 4.72 12.27
N LEU A 134 -7.48 4.80 10.99
CA LEU A 134 -7.26 3.63 10.14
C LEU A 134 -6.15 2.73 10.67
N CYS A 135 -5.00 3.31 11.06
CA CYS A 135 -3.89 2.58 11.66
C CYS A 135 -4.33 1.83 12.93
N SER A 136 -5.04 2.50 13.84
CA SER A 136 -5.57 1.88 15.06
C SER A 136 -6.58 0.77 14.77
N LEU A 137 -7.53 1.01 13.85
CA LEU A 137 -8.57 0.04 13.51
C LEU A 137 -8.00 -1.22 12.88
N ILE A 138 -7.09 -1.09 11.90
CA ILE A 138 -6.44 -2.25 11.27
C ILE A 138 -5.71 -3.05 12.34
N CYS A 139 -4.89 -2.41 13.19
CA CYS A 139 -4.18 -3.12 14.26
C CYS A 139 -5.16 -3.85 15.19
N SER A 140 -6.27 -3.20 15.56
CA SER A 140 -7.29 -3.80 16.44
C SER A 140 -7.97 -5.05 15.88
N LEU A 141 -7.95 -5.26 14.54
CA LEU A 141 -8.48 -6.47 13.93
C LEU A 141 -7.81 -7.74 14.45
N SER A 142 -6.54 -7.68 14.91
CA SER A 142 -5.89 -8.84 15.53
C SER A 142 -6.60 -9.31 16.81
N SER A 143 -7.28 -8.41 17.53
CA SER A 143 -8.07 -8.76 18.72
C SER A 143 -9.39 -9.44 18.36
N PHE A 144 -9.93 -9.18 17.17
CA PHE A 144 -11.13 -9.83 16.64
C PHE A 144 -10.84 -11.14 15.91
N TYR A 145 -9.57 -11.38 15.57
CA TYR A 145 -9.08 -12.57 14.86
C TYR A 145 -7.82 -13.13 15.54
N PRO A 146 -7.93 -13.62 16.79
CA PRO A 146 -6.78 -14.03 17.60
C PRO A 146 -6.01 -15.21 16.99
N GLU A 147 -6.60 -15.99 16.10
CA GLU A 147 -5.93 -17.05 15.36
C GLU A 147 -4.76 -16.51 14.51
N SER A 148 -4.83 -15.23 14.11
CA SER A 148 -3.75 -14.56 13.40
C SER A 148 -2.48 -14.34 14.24
N LEU A 149 -2.54 -14.54 15.56
CA LEU A 149 -1.40 -14.45 16.47
C LEU A 149 -0.57 -15.74 16.50
N ASN A 150 -1.08 -16.85 15.95
CA ASN A 150 -0.34 -18.10 15.87
C ASN A 150 0.89 -17.93 14.94
N PRO A 151 2.13 -18.18 15.40
CA PRO A 151 3.30 -18.09 14.53
C PRO A 151 3.33 -19.21 13.47
N ASN A 152 2.70 -20.36 13.74
CA ASN A 152 2.70 -21.55 12.88
C ASN A 152 1.37 -21.69 12.12
N ARG A 153 0.96 -20.63 11.41
CA ARG A 153 -0.28 -20.64 10.63
C ARG A 153 -0.16 -21.51 9.38
N SER A 154 -1.25 -22.17 9.02
CA SER A 154 -1.38 -22.78 7.71
C SER A 154 -1.50 -21.69 6.62
N GLN A 155 -1.24 -22.05 5.37
CA GLN A 155 -1.46 -21.15 4.24
C GLN A 155 -2.91 -20.66 4.18
N GLU A 156 -3.88 -21.51 4.53
CA GLU A 156 -5.31 -21.18 4.52
C GLU A 156 -5.66 -20.11 5.57
N GLU A 157 -5.03 -20.16 6.75
CA GLU A 157 -5.21 -19.16 7.80
C GLU A 157 -4.60 -17.80 7.43
N VAL A 158 -3.46 -17.82 6.74
CA VAL A 158 -2.83 -16.61 6.17
C VAL A 158 -3.73 -16.03 5.07
N ASP A 159 -4.19 -16.86 4.14
CA ASP A 159 -5.10 -16.46 3.06
C ASP A 159 -6.40 -15.87 3.60
N LEU A 160 -6.99 -16.47 4.65
CA LEU A 160 -8.18 -15.93 5.28
C LEU A 160 -7.93 -14.55 5.91
N SER A 161 -6.74 -14.33 6.50
CA SER A 161 -6.36 -13.02 7.02
C SER A 161 -6.20 -11.99 5.90
N ILE A 162 -5.60 -12.37 4.76
CA ILE A 162 -5.50 -11.53 3.56
C ILE A 162 -6.89 -11.13 3.06
N ILE A 163 -7.79 -12.09 2.87
CA ILE A 163 -9.18 -11.85 2.47
C ILE A 163 -9.88 -10.89 3.44
N ARG A 164 -9.71 -11.08 4.75
CA ARG A 164 -10.31 -10.21 5.78
C ARG A 164 -9.76 -8.79 5.72
N ILE A 165 -8.47 -8.60 5.50
CA ILE A 165 -7.86 -7.26 5.38
C ILE A 165 -8.41 -6.54 4.15
N LEU A 166 -8.37 -7.19 2.97
CA LEU A 166 -8.92 -6.62 1.74
C LEU A 166 -10.42 -6.31 1.87
N ALA A 167 -11.21 -7.25 2.36
CA ALA A 167 -12.65 -7.08 2.47
C ALA A 167 -13.08 -5.96 3.43
N LYS A 168 -12.33 -5.76 4.52
CA LYS A 168 -12.69 -4.79 5.58
C LYS A 168 -12.15 -3.39 5.31
N MET A 169 -11.11 -3.26 4.48
CA MET A 169 -10.51 -1.96 4.20
C MET A 169 -11.54 -0.93 3.70
N PRO A 170 -12.42 -1.23 2.72
CA PRO A 170 -13.45 -0.29 2.28
C PRO A 170 -14.40 0.11 3.41
N THR A 171 -14.84 -0.86 4.23
CA THR A 171 -15.77 -0.61 5.34
C THR A 171 -15.14 0.31 6.37
N LEU A 172 -13.90 0.05 6.78
CA LEU A 172 -13.18 0.88 7.76
C LEU A 172 -12.97 2.31 7.25
N VAL A 173 -12.48 2.47 6.01
CA VAL A 173 -12.23 3.79 5.41
C VAL A 173 -13.54 4.57 5.24
N SER A 174 -14.60 3.92 4.75
CA SER A 174 -15.91 4.56 4.59
C SER A 174 -16.49 5.01 5.92
N TRP A 175 -16.36 4.21 6.97
CA TRP A 175 -16.85 4.55 8.31
C TRP A 175 -16.08 5.70 8.94
N ILE A 176 -14.75 5.76 8.74
CA ILE A 176 -13.93 6.91 9.15
C ILE A 176 -14.44 8.19 8.47
N TYR A 177 -14.68 8.15 7.16
CA TYR A 177 -15.22 9.31 6.43
C TYR A 177 -16.63 9.70 6.91
N LYS A 178 -17.56 8.74 7.06
CA LYS A 178 -18.89 9.04 7.59
C LYS A 178 -18.84 9.69 8.96
N LYS A 179 -17.94 9.22 9.83
CA LYS A 179 -17.77 9.80 11.16
C LYS A 179 -17.17 11.20 11.12
N SER A 180 -16.22 11.47 10.23
CA SER A 180 -15.59 12.80 10.13
C SER A 180 -16.58 13.91 9.74
N ILE A 181 -17.64 13.57 9.00
CA ILE A 181 -18.73 14.49 8.64
C ILE A 181 -19.98 14.36 9.54
N GLY A 182 -19.94 13.52 10.58
CA GLY A 182 -21.04 13.35 11.53
C GLY A 182 -22.25 12.57 11.00
N HIS A 183 -22.09 11.81 9.91
CA HIS A 183 -23.15 11.04 9.28
C HIS A 183 -23.30 9.63 9.89
N PRO A 184 -24.48 8.99 9.76
CA PRO A 184 -24.67 7.60 10.16
C PRO A 184 -23.80 6.65 9.32
N LEU A 185 -23.36 5.56 9.94
CA LEU A 185 -22.61 4.51 9.26
C LEU A 185 -23.49 3.76 8.25
N ILE A 186 -22.90 3.47 7.09
CA ILE A 186 -23.50 2.69 6.01
C ILE A 186 -22.79 1.35 5.91
N TYR A 187 -23.57 0.29 5.80
CA TYR A 187 -23.08 -1.08 5.73
C TYR A 187 -22.78 -1.50 4.29
N PRO A 188 -21.90 -2.49 4.10
CA PRO A 188 -21.63 -3.05 2.79
C PRO A 188 -22.89 -3.71 2.20
N ASN A 189 -23.04 -3.59 0.88
CA ASN A 189 -24.09 -4.19 0.09
C ASN A 189 -23.50 -5.28 -0.81
N ASN A 190 -23.90 -6.53 -0.59
CA ASN A 190 -23.37 -7.69 -1.33
C ASN A 190 -23.79 -7.74 -2.80
N ASN A 191 -24.72 -6.89 -3.24
CA ASN A 191 -25.13 -6.78 -4.63
C ASN A 191 -24.23 -5.85 -5.46
N LEU A 192 -23.29 -5.15 -4.79
CA LEU A 192 -22.34 -4.25 -5.44
C LEU A 192 -20.97 -4.91 -5.54
N ASP A 193 -20.23 -4.58 -6.59
CA ASP A 193 -18.81 -4.91 -6.70
C ASP A 193 -17.97 -4.16 -5.64
N TYR A 194 -16.68 -4.48 -5.57
CA TYR A 194 -15.79 -3.93 -4.54
C TYR A 194 -15.75 -2.39 -4.51
N VAL A 195 -15.64 -1.76 -5.68
CA VAL A 195 -15.47 -0.31 -5.80
C VAL A 195 -16.81 0.41 -5.66
N SER A 196 -17.85 -0.10 -6.31
CA SER A 196 -19.21 0.39 -6.15
C SER A 196 -19.67 0.31 -4.69
N ASN A 197 -19.33 -0.77 -3.98
CA ASN A 197 -19.63 -0.92 -2.56
C ASN A 197 -18.86 0.08 -1.68
N PHE A 198 -17.56 0.30 -1.96
CA PHE A 198 -16.76 1.32 -1.28
C PHE A 198 -17.36 2.72 -1.43
N LEU A 199 -17.69 3.12 -2.66
CA LEU A 199 -18.25 4.43 -2.98
C LEU A 199 -19.67 4.58 -2.40
N PHE A 200 -20.48 3.52 -2.44
CA PHE A 200 -21.80 3.48 -1.80
C PHE A 200 -21.71 3.71 -0.30
N MET A 201 -20.81 3.01 0.41
CA MET A 201 -20.63 3.19 1.85
C MET A 201 -20.07 4.57 2.21
N THR A 202 -19.22 5.14 1.35
CA THR A 202 -18.57 6.44 1.59
C THR A 202 -19.55 7.61 1.36
N TYR A 203 -20.28 7.60 0.24
CA TYR A 203 -21.05 8.76 -0.23
C TYR A 203 -22.57 8.60 -0.10
N GLY A 204 -23.09 7.37 0.02
CA GLY A 204 -24.53 7.14 0.13
C GLY A 204 -25.15 7.83 1.34
N MET A 205 -26.46 8.05 1.30
CA MET A 205 -27.22 8.62 2.40
C MET A 205 -28.31 7.64 2.83
N ARG A 206 -28.79 7.75 4.07
CA ARG A 206 -29.92 6.94 4.55
C ARG A 206 -31.28 7.49 4.13
N THR A 207 -31.30 8.71 3.65
CA THR A 207 -32.51 9.47 3.33
C THR A 207 -32.96 9.32 1.88
N GLU A 208 -32.15 8.69 1.03
CA GLU A 208 -32.42 8.50 -0.38
C GLU A 208 -31.64 7.31 -0.95
N ASP A 209 -32.10 6.78 -2.08
CA ASP A 209 -31.38 5.76 -2.83
C ASP A 209 -30.13 6.38 -3.47
N PHE A 210 -28.98 5.73 -3.29
CA PHE A 210 -27.71 6.20 -3.84
C PHE A 210 -27.22 5.27 -4.94
N HIS A 211 -27.06 5.84 -6.14
CA HIS A 211 -26.49 5.17 -7.29
C HIS A 211 -25.15 5.81 -7.62
N VAL A 212 -24.09 4.99 -7.66
CA VAL A 212 -22.74 5.47 -7.98
C VAL A 212 -22.64 5.67 -9.49
N ASP A 213 -22.13 6.83 -9.91
CA ASP A 213 -21.87 7.10 -11.33
C ASP A 213 -20.82 6.11 -11.87
N PRO A 214 -21.12 5.35 -12.94
CA PRO A 214 -20.17 4.41 -13.55
C PRO A 214 -18.81 5.03 -13.90
N VAL A 215 -18.77 6.31 -14.28
CA VAL A 215 -17.51 7.01 -14.60
C VAL A 215 -16.63 7.13 -13.35
N ILE A 216 -17.25 7.39 -12.18
CA ILE A 216 -16.54 7.48 -10.90
C ILE A 216 -16.08 6.10 -10.43
N VAL A 217 -16.89 5.06 -10.67
CA VAL A 217 -16.49 3.66 -10.38
C VAL A 217 -15.25 3.30 -11.20
N GLU A 218 -15.26 3.53 -12.51
CA GLU A 218 -14.12 3.23 -13.39
C GLU A 218 -12.86 4.02 -13.00
N ALA A 219 -13.01 5.31 -12.69
CA ALA A 219 -11.89 6.14 -12.25
C ALA A 219 -11.29 5.65 -10.92
N MET A 220 -12.14 5.30 -9.95
CA MET A 220 -11.68 4.78 -8.66
C MET A 220 -11.01 3.41 -8.79
N ASP A 221 -11.55 2.50 -9.61
CA ASP A 221 -10.94 1.19 -9.85
C ASP A 221 -9.53 1.33 -10.46
N LYS A 222 -9.37 2.20 -11.46
CA LYS A 222 -8.05 2.54 -12.03
C LYS A 222 -7.10 3.13 -11.00
N LEU A 223 -7.57 4.07 -10.17
CA LEU A 223 -6.75 4.67 -9.12
C LEU A 223 -6.26 3.61 -8.11
N LEU A 224 -7.11 2.65 -7.75
CA LEU A 224 -6.73 1.54 -6.87
C LEU A 224 -5.69 0.63 -7.51
N ILE A 225 -5.82 0.31 -8.81
CA ILE A 225 -4.82 -0.46 -9.56
C ILE A 225 -3.47 0.27 -9.59
N LEU A 226 -3.48 1.57 -9.92
CA LEU A 226 -2.26 2.40 -10.00
C LEU A 226 -1.53 2.55 -8.67
N HIS A 227 -2.22 2.32 -7.54
CA HIS A 227 -1.64 2.40 -6.20
C HIS A 227 -1.54 1.03 -5.50
N ALA A 228 -1.75 -0.07 -6.24
CA ALA A 228 -1.81 -1.42 -5.65
C ALA A 228 -0.46 -1.90 -5.11
N ASP A 229 0.65 -1.60 -5.79
CA ASP A 229 2.01 -1.86 -5.31
C ASP A 229 3.02 -0.90 -5.96
N HIS A 230 4.16 -0.67 -5.30
CA HIS A 230 5.23 0.17 -5.84
C HIS A 230 6.59 -0.25 -5.26
N GLU A 231 6.91 -1.54 -5.39
CA GLU A 231 8.21 -2.14 -5.03
C GLU A 231 8.58 -1.91 -3.55
N GLN A 232 9.86 -1.72 -3.20
CA GLN A 232 10.36 -1.54 -1.83
C GLN A 232 10.32 -0.05 -1.44
N ASN A 233 9.11 0.49 -1.32
CA ASN A 233 8.89 1.81 -0.73
C ASN A 233 8.87 1.76 0.81
N CYS A 234 8.91 2.93 1.46
CA CYS A 234 8.97 3.07 2.92
C CYS A 234 7.89 2.25 3.65
N SER A 235 6.64 2.27 3.19
CA SER A 235 5.56 1.49 3.82
C SER A 235 5.71 -0.01 3.60
N THR A 236 6.01 -0.47 2.38
CA THR A 236 6.18 -1.91 2.09
C THR A 236 7.38 -2.49 2.84
N SER A 237 8.50 -1.77 2.90
CA SER A 237 9.68 -2.18 3.68
C SER A 237 9.37 -2.21 5.18
N THR A 238 8.54 -1.30 5.69
CA THR A 238 8.09 -1.31 7.09
C THR A 238 7.22 -2.55 7.38
N VAL A 239 6.27 -2.87 6.50
CA VAL A 239 5.44 -4.09 6.62
C VAL A 239 6.33 -5.33 6.69
N ARG A 240 7.35 -5.42 5.83
CA ARG A 240 8.30 -6.53 5.82
C ARG A 240 9.14 -6.61 7.09
N LEU A 241 9.65 -5.49 7.57
CA LEU A 241 10.50 -5.44 8.76
C LEU A 241 9.72 -5.80 10.04
N VAL A 242 8.47 -5.35 10.16
CA VAL A 242 7.58 -5.80 11.25
C VAL A 242 7.20 -7.27 11.09
N GLY A 243 6.88 -7.69 9.86
CA GLY A 243 6.60 -9.09 9.55
C GLY A 243 7.76 -10.04 9.86
N SER A 244 9.02 -9.59 9.76
CA SER A 244 10.19 -10.44 10.04
C SER A 244 10.32 -10.82 11.51
N SER A 245 9.65 -10.11 12.43
CA SER A 245 9.53 -10.54 13.83
C SER A 245 8.41 -11.56 14.06
N GLN A 246 7.82 -12.10 13.00
CA GLN A 246 6.62 -12.94 13.00
C GLN A 246 5.38 -12.26 13.59
N ALA A 247 5.29 -10.93 13.47
CA ALA A 247 4.09 -10.19 13.83
C ALA A 247 2.87 -10.66 13.00
N ASN A 248 1.67 -10.51 13.57
CA ASN A 248 0.44 -10.81 12.85
C ASN A 248 0.23 -9.83 11.66
N PRO A 249 -0.43 -10.25 10.57
CA PRO A 249 -0.55 -9.46 9.35
C PRO A 249 -1.29 -8.14 9.57
N TYR A 250 -2.23 -8.08 10.50
CA TYR A 250 -2.94 -6.84 10.82
C TYR A 250 -1.99 -5.80 11.42
N ALA A 251 -1.14 -6.19 12.37
CA ALA A 251 -0.12 -5.32 12.94
C ALA A 251 0.92 -4.89 11.89
N SER A 252 1.37 -5.81 11.03
CA SER A 252 2.30 -5.48 9.94
C SER A 252 1.71 -4.48 8.95
N VAL A 253 0.45 -4.67 8.53
CA VAL A 253 -0.25 -3.72 7.64
C VAL A 253 -0.49 -2.39 8.33
N ALA A 254 -0.86 -2.37 9.61
CA ALA A 254 -1.00 -1.13 10.38
C ALA A 254 0.32 -0.34 10.45
N ALA A 255 1.46 -1.02 10.59
CA ALA A 255 2.77 -0.36 10.52
C ALA A 255 3.05 0.24 9.13
N GLY A 256 2.62 -0.44 8.06
CA GLY A 256 2.62 0.12 6.70
C GLY A 256 1.78 1.39 6.59
N VAL A 257 0.57 1.40 7.17
CA VAL A 257 -0.29 2.61 7.22
C VAL A 257 0.37 3.74 7.99
N ALA A 258 1.02 3.44 9.12
CA ALA A 258 1.76 4.43 9.90
C ALA A 258 2.92 5.05 9.10
N ALA A 259 3.69 4.25 8.38
CA ALA A 259 4.74 4.72 7.48
C ALA A 259 4.17 5.55 6.31
N LEU A 260 3.03 5.12 5.74
CA LEU A 260 2.34 5.83 4.66
C LEU A 260 1.78 7.19 5.10
N TRP A 261 1.38 7.33 6.35
CA TRP A 261 0.87 8.60 6.90
C TRP A 261 1.94 9.72 6.94
N GLY A 262 3.23 9.38 6.77
CA GLY A 262 4.30 10.37 6.65
C GLY A 262 4.07 11.36 5.48
N PRO A 263 4.20 12.69 5.70
CA PRO A 263 4.01 13.70 4.64
C PRO A 263 4.98 13.63 3.45
N LEU A 264 6.08 12.89 3.58
CA LEU A 264 7.07 12.65 2.52
C LEU A 264 6.82 11.34 1.77
N HIS A 265 5.80 10.57 2.17
CA HIS A 265 5.43 9.32 1.54
C HIS A 265 4.01 9.41 0.99
N GLY A 266 3.00 8.96 1.74
CA GLY A 266 1.61 8.97 1.28
C GLY A 266 0.93 10.34 1.28
N GLY A 267 1.47 11.32 2.02
CA GLY A 267 0.90 12.68 2.10
C GLY A 267 1.19 13.58 0.89
N ALA A 268 1.89 13.10 -0.14
CA ALA A 268 2.25 13.91 -1.30
C ALA A 268 1.02 14.40 -2.08
N ASN A 269 -0.02 13.56 -2.23
CA ASN A 269 -1.26 13.94 -2.89
C ASN A 269 -2.00 15.08 -2.16
N GLN A 270 -2.05 15.02 -0.82
CA GLN A 270 -2.61 16.07 0.01
C GLN A 270 -1.84 17.38 -0.19
N LYS A 271 -0.50 17.34 -0.18
CA LYS A 271 0.33 18.52 -0.43
C LYS A 271 0.10 19.16 -1.79
N VAL A 272 -0.19 18.37 -2.83
CA VAL A 272 -0.55 18.91 -4.14
C VAL A 272 -1.85 19.71 -4.06
N ILE A 273 -2.88 19.19 -3.39
CA ILE A 273 -4.14 19.92 -3.21
C ILE A 273 -3.93 21.18 -2.36
N GLU A 274 -3.22 21.08 -1.24
CA GLU A 274 -2.90 22.24 -0.39
C GLU A 274 -2.11 23.32 -1.15
N MET A 275 -1.18 22.92 -2.01
CA MET A 275 -0.44 23.83 -2.90
C MET A 275 -1.40 24.52 -3.89
N LEU A 276 -2.31 23.78 -4.51
CA LEU A 276 -3.29 24.35 -5.45
C LEU A 276 -4.24 25.33 -4.74
N ASP A 277 -4.70 25.00 -3.54
CA ASP A 277 -5.52 25.88 -2.70
C ASP A 277 -4.75 27.17 -2.34
N GLN A 278 -3.46 27.06 -2.00
CA GLN A 278 -2.62 28.23 -1.73
C GLN A 278 -2.47 29.12 -2.97
N ILE A 279 -2.25 28.53 -4.15
CA ILE A 279 -2.19 29.28 -5.41
C ILE A 279 -3.50 30.00 -5.68
N GLN A 280 -4.63 29.31 -5.49
CA GLN A 280 -5.96 29.89 -5.67
C GLN A 280 -6.21 31.05 -4.71
N ASN A 281 -5.90 30.86 -3.42
CA ASN A 281 -6.06 31.87 -2.37
C ASN A 281 -5.12 33.07 -2.55
N ASP A 282 -3.98 32.90 -3.21
CA ASP A 282 -3.03 33.95 -3.61
C ASP A 282 -3.41 34.62 -4.96
N GLY A 283 -4.65 34.45 -5.42
CA GLY A 283 -5.17 35.11 -6.62
C GLY A 283 -4.93 34.36 -7.93
N GLY A 284 -4.45 33.12 -7.89
CA GLY A 284 -4.38 32.22 -9.04
C GLY A 284 -3.23 32.46 -10.02
N ASN A 285 -2.23 33.27 -9.66
CA ASN A 285 -1.10 33.57 -10.56
C ASN A 285 -0.10 32.41 -10.63
N THR A 286 -0.32 31.47 -11.54
CA THR A 286 0.57 30.30 -11.71
C THR A 286 2.00 30.67 -12.09
N ALA A 287 2.22 31.75 -12.86
CA ALA A 287 3.57 32.19 -13.23
C ALA A 287 4.41 32.58 -12.00
N LYS A 288 3.80 33.28 -11.03
CA LYS A 288 4.46 33.63 -9.76
C LYS A 288 4.96 32.39 -9.02
N TRP A 289 4.13 31.36 -8.90
CA TRP A 289 4.47 30.13 -8.16
C TRP A 289 5.48 29.25 -8.92
N ILE A 290 5.44 29.26 -10.25
CA ILE A 290 6.49 28.63 -11.07
C ILE A 290 7.85 29.30 -10.86
N GLU A 291 7.90 30.64 -10.81
CA GLU A 291 9.16 31.34 -10.54
C GLU A 291 9.69 31.06 -9.13
N LYS A 292 8.80 30.97 -8.13
CA LYS A 292 9.18 30.50 -6.79
C LYS A 292 9.79 29.10 -6.80
N ALA A 293 9.19 28.14 -7.52
CA ALA A 293 9.71 26.77 -7.60
C ALA A 293 11.09 26.68 -8.28
N LYS A 294 11.39 27.61 -9.20
CA LYS A 294 12.69 27.69 -9.88
C LYS A 294 13.77 28.31 -9.01
N ASP A 295 13.42 29.21 -8.10
CA ASP A 295 14.38 29.84 -7.19
C ASP A 295 14.86 28.82 -6.14
N LYS A 296 16.17 28.58 -6.09
CA LYS A 296 16.79 27.66 -5.12
C LYS A 296 16.73 28.18 -3.68
N ASN A 297 16.50 29.47 -3.50
CA ASN A 297 16.48 30.12 -2.19
C ASN A 297 15.05 30.38 -1.68
N ASP A 298 14.02 30.15 -2.51
CA ASP A 298 12.64 30.31 -2.07
C ASP A 298 12.20 29.07 -1.27
N PRO A 299 11.62 29.25 -0.07
CA PRO A 299 11.19 28.14 0.79
C PRO A 299 10.02 27.33 0.22
N PHE A 300 9.41 27.77 -0.89
CA PHE A 300 8.41 26.99 -1.62
C PHE A 300 8.99 25.72 -2.26
N ARG A 301 10.30 25.70 -2.54
CA ARG A 301 10.99 24.56 -3.16
C ARG A 301 11.13 23.35 -2.22
#